data_AF-A0A9X2E683-F1
#
_entry.id   AF-A0A9X2E683-F1
#
_cell.length_a   1.000
_cell.length_b   1.000
_cell.length_c   1.000
_cell.angle_alpha   90.00
_cell.angle_beta   90.00
_cell.angle_gamma   90.00
#
_symmetry.space_group_name_H-M   'P 1'
#
loop_
_entity.id
_entity.type
_entity.pdbx_description
1 polymer ?
#
loop_
_entity_poly.entity_id
_entity_poly.type
_entity_poly.pdbx_seq_one_letter_code
_entity_poly.pdbx_strand_id
1 'polypeptide(L)'
;MLKVVPAGHDQHLCAFPGCTRQVVDRTGRPGRPSSFCDNPLHTYSRAYDERRKLDKAAAKAAAKAAESAPEPSSTPVTSGVQALGELIALLPELEGRFAAAVADARDLIADITDPQALAAEVEHLRSEARLQVAQAQAAQARAERQAVLLQAERDDAVLARKLAEGAADEATAERDEAIARAEQITADCEREITEAIGLRDAQLAELLTQLDTATERAARAEAERDAAVRETESAKGWARELQTMLDAELDKGRERVQELHARHAEALAAAHQQVMDMVREMREEHAAEKTTMRIEFKEQQLIMCQQLGLSTPPRPAPSTSGRPATVKDGTI
;
A
#
# COMPACT_ATOMS: atom_id res chain seq x y z
N MET A 1 -23.43 33.18 25.37
CA MET A 1 -24.86 33.47 25.10
C MET A 1 -25.59 33.70 26.43
N LEU A 2 -25.65 34.94 26.90
CA LEU A 2 -26.45 35.32 28.07
C LEU A 2 -27.87 35.65 27.61
N LYS A 3 -28.83 34.80 27.97
CA LYS A 3 -30.26 35.08 27.79
C LYS A 3 -30.70 36.06 28.86
N VAL A 4 -30.97 37.30 28.47
CA VAL A 4 -31.72 38.26 29.27
C VAL A 4 -33.19 37.86 29.20
N VAL A 5 -33.77 37.50 30.35
CA VAL A 5 -35.22 37.29 30.52
C VAL A 5 -35.84 38.63 30.93
N PRO A 6 -36.86 39.16 30.22
CA PRO A 6 -37.53 40.38 30.66
C PRO A 6 -38.41 40.10 31.88
N ALA A 7 -38.18 40.88 32.93
CA ALA A 7 -39.06 40.98 34.10
C ALA A 7 -40.35 41.71 33.71
N GLY A 8 -41.46 41.01 33.82
CA GLY A 8 -42.82 41.55 33.65
C GLY A 8 -43.78 40.68 34.46
N HIS A 9 -43.63 40.70 35.79
CA HIS A 9 -44.53 40.01 36.70
C HIS A 9 -45.63 40.97 37.13
N ASP A 10 -46.75 40.96 36.40
CA ASP A 10 -48.00 41.51 36.90
C ASP A 10 -48.45 40.65 38.09
N GLN A 11 -48.24 41.16 39.30
CA GLN A 11 -48.57 40.49 40.55
C GLN A 11 -50.09 40.41 40.73
N HIS A 12 -50.74 39.46 40.06
CA HIS A 12 -52.16 39.22 40.22
C HIS A 12 -52.44 38.49 41.54
N LEU A 13 -53.41 39.00 42.32
CA LEU A 13 -53.90 38.37 43.54
C LEU A 13 -54.75 37.13 43.19
N CYS A 14 -54.73 36.13 44.06
CA CYS A 14 -55.53 34.92 43.93
C CYS A 14 -57.03 35.24 43.83
N ALA A 15 -57.72 34.70 42.82
CA ALA A 15 -59.16 34.95 42.59
C ALA A 15 -60.11 34.25 43.58
N PHE A 16 -59.59 33.59 44.63
CA PHE A 16 -60.37 32.91 45.65
C PHE A 16 -60.93 33.93 46.68
N PRO A 17 -62.24 33.92 47.00
CA PRO A 17 -62.83 34.89 47.92
C PRO A 17 -62.13 34.88 49.29
N GLY A 18 -61.62 36.04 49.72
CA GLY A 18 -60.89 36.20 50.99
C GLY A 18 -59.40 35.81 50.96
N CYS A 19 -58.84 35.44 49.81
CA CYS A 19 -57.40 35.18 49.68
C CYS A 19 -56.64 36.41 49.17
N THR A 20 -55.56 36.79 49.86
CA THR A 20 -54.67 37.89 49.47
C THR A 20 -53.30 37.41 48.97
N ARG A 21 -53.12 36.10 48.74
CA ARG A 21 -51.85 35.54 48.25
C ARG A 21 -51.66 35.81 46.77
N GLN A 22 -50.42 36.08 46.37
CA GLN A 22 -50.05 36.27 44.97
C GLN A 22 -50.12 34.95 44.18
N VAL A 23 -50.49 35.06 42.91
CA VAL A 23 -50.43 33.97 41.94
C VAL A 23 -48.96 33.71 41.59
N VAL A 24 -48.56 32.44 41.55
CA VAL A 24 -47.21 32.06 41.16
C VAL A 24 -47.18 31.81 39.65
N ASP A 25 -46.38 32.60 38.95
CA ASP A 25 -46.11 32.38 37.53
C ASP A 25 -45.28 31.10 37.36
N ARG A 26 -45.86 30.09 36.70
CA ARG A 26 -45.10 28.90 36.29
C ARG A 26 -44.21 29.27 35.10
N THR A 27 -43.02 29.76 35.39
CA THR A 27 -42.02 30.10 34.39
C THR A 27 -41.65 28.86 33.56
N GLY A 28 -41.85 28.93 32.24
CA GLY A 28 -41.32 27.92 31.30
C GLY A 28 -42.33 26.98 30.64
N ARG A 29 -43.65 27.11 30.85
CA ARG A 29 -44.65 26.43 30.01
C ARG A 29 -45.43 27.42 29.15
N PRO A 30 -45.48 27.26 27.81
CA PRO A 30 -46.39 28.03 26.98
C PRO A 30 -47.84 27.68 27.37
N GLY A 31 -48.56 28.64 27.94
CA GLY A 31 -49.93 28.48 28.40
C GLY A 31 -50.42 29.70 29.18
N ARG A 32 -51.75 29.87 29.29
CA ARG A 32 -52.37 30.94 30.07
C ARG A 32 -52.02 30.77 31.56
N PRO A 33 -51.53 31.81 32.26
CA PRO A 33 -51.22 31.71 33.69
C PRO A 33 -52.47 31.34 34.51
N SER A 34 -52.28 30.57 35.58
CA SER A 34 -53.39 30.16 36.46
C SER A 34 -53.88 31.34 37.30
N SER A 35 -55.19 31.49 37.48
CA SER A 35 -55.77 32.59 38.30
C SER A 35 -55.74 32.36 39.82
N PHE A 36 -55.04 31.32 40.29
CA PHE A 36 -55.04 30.90 41.70
C PHE A 36 -53.60 30.70 42.19
N CYS A 37 -53.38 30.87 43.49
CA CYS A 37 -52.08 30.64 44.13
C CYS A 37 -51.79 29.14 44.34
N ASP A 38 -50.57 28.82 44.77
CA ASP A 38 -50.09 27.43 44.96
C ASP A 38 -50.78 26.65 46.10
N ASN A 39 -51.86 27.16 46.69
CA ASN A 39 -52.63 26.42 47.68
C ASN A 39 -53.49 25.35 46.97
N PRO A 40 -53.35 24.04 47.28
CA PRO A 40 -54.16 22.98 46.67
C PRO A 40 -55.66 23.11 46.94
N LEU A 41 -56.06 23.91 47.94
CA LEU A 41 -57.46 24.20 48.25
C LEU A 41 -58.06 25.34 47.41
N HIS A 42 -57.25 26.13 46.70
CA HIS A 42 -57.70 27.28 45.92
C HIS A 42 -57.84 26.89 44.45
N THR A 43 -58.90 26.15 44.15
CA THR A 43 -59.28 25.77 42.78
C THR A 43 -60.54 26.50 42.34
N TYR A 44 -60.78 26.58 41.03
CA TYR A 44 -61.96 27.23 40.45
C TYR A 44 -63.27 26.70 41.05
N SER A 45 -63.40 25.37 41.15
CA SER A 45 -64.60 24.71 41.68
C SER A 45 -64.89 25.13 43.12
N ARG A 46 -63.87 25.23 43.97
CA ARG A 46 -64.03 25.65 45.37
C ARG A 46 -64.29 27.14 45.52
N ALA A 47 -63.68 27.98 44.67
CA ALA A 47 -63.96 29.41 44.66
C ALA A 47 -65.42 29.70 44.28
N TYR A 48 -65.98 28.93 43.35
CA TYR A 48 -67.38 29.00 42.98
C TYR A 48 -68.31 28.60 44.14
N ASP A 49 -68.01 27.50 44.82
CA ASP A 49 -68.82 27.03 45.96
C ASP A 49 -68.81 28.03 47.13
N GLU A 50 -67.66 28.65 47.43
CA GLU A 50 -67.58 29.69 48.48
C GLU A 50 -68.33 30.97 48.10
N ARG A 51 -68.24 31.44 46.85
CA ARG A 51 -69.06 32.59 46.40
C ARG A 51 -70.55 32.29 46.56
N ARG A 52 -70.99 31.09 46.16
CA ARG A 52 -72.39 30.66 46.31
C ARG A 52 -72.84 30.59 47.78
N LYS A 53 -71.94 30.26 48.72
CA LYS A 53 -72.25 30.32 50.16
C LYS A 53 -72.40 31.75 50.66
N LEU A 54 -71.49 32.65 50.26
CA LEU A 54 -71.55 34.07 50.63
C LEU A 54 -72.82 34.74 50.08
N ASP A 55 -73.18 34.46 48.84
CA ASP A 55 -74.40 35.00 48.22
C ASP A 55 -75.67 34.50 48.93
N LYS A 56 -75.70 33.22 49.34
CA LYS A 56 -76.80 32.67 50.15
C LYS A 56 -76.87 33.30 51.55
N ALA A 57 -75.73 33.62 52.16
CA ALA A 57 -75.68 34.31 53.45
C ALA A 57 -76.16 35.76 53.34
N ALA A 58 -75.76 36.47 52.27
CA ALA A 58 -76.20 37.83 51.98
C ALA A 58 -77.71 37.91 51.70
N ALA A 59 -78.26 36.97 50.91
CA ALA A 59 -79.69 36.88 50.66
C ALA A 59 -80.51 36.62 51.94
N LYS A 60 -79.97 35.81 52.87
CA LYS A 60 -80.61 35.54 54.16
C LYS A 60 -80.56 36.75 55.11
N ALA A 61 -79.53 37.59 55.00
CA ALA A 61 -79.44 38.85 55.75
C ALA A 61 -80.40 39.92 55.20
N ALA A 62 -80.53 40.04 53.88
CA ALA A 62 -81.46 40.97 53.23
C ALA A 62 -82.94 40.63 53.52
N ALA A 63 -83.29 39.34 53.56
CA ALA A 63 -84.64 38.90 53.92
C ALA A 63 -85.05 39.25 55.36
N LYS A 64 -84.08 39.41 56.28
CA LYS A 64 -84.34 39.77 57.69
C LYS A 64 -84.47 41.29 57.91
N ALA A 65 -84.05 42.11 56.95
CA ALA A 65 -84.11 43.57 57.02
C ALA A 65 -85.40 44.16 56.41
N ALA A 66 -86.12 43.39 55.58
CA ALA A 66 -87.35 43.84 54.92
C ALA A 66 -88.63 43.71 55.78
N GLU A 67 -88.55 43.10 56.97
CA GLU A 67 -89.71 42.85 57.86
C GLU A 67 -89.95 43.97 58.89
N SER A 68 -89.20 45.09 58.80
CA SER A 68 -89.20 46.19 59.79
C SER A 68 -89.56 47.57 59.22
N ALA A 69 -90.39 47.67 58.18
CA ALA A 69 -90.86 48.95 57.64
C ALA A 69 -92.28 49.28 58.19
N PRO A 70 -92.48 50.35 58.97
CA PRO A 70 -93.79 50.72 59.50
C PRO A 70 -94.66 51.39 58.42
N GLU A 71 -95.92 50.96 58.31
CA GLU A 71 -96.92 51.51 57.39
C GLU A 71 -97.45 52.89 57.82
N PRO A 72 -97.76 53.81 56.86
CA PRO A 72 -98.32 55.11 57.15
C PRO A 72 -99.84 55.04 57.43
N SER A 73 -100.28 55.66 58.52
CA SER A 73 -101.69 55.67 58.96
C SER A 73 -102.53 56.78 58.30
N SER A 74 -103.82 56.50 58.15
CA SER A 74 -104.79 57.16 57.26
C SER A 74 -105.72 58.16 57.97
N THR A 75 -105.34 59.45 58.08
CA THR A 75 -106.25 60.54 58.47
C THR A 75 -105.99 61.84 57.69
N PRO A 76 -106.68 62.09 56.55
CA PRO A 76 -106.17 62.99 55.49
C PRO A 76 -106.20 64.51 55.79
N VAL A 77 -106.79 64.96 56.90
CA VAL A 77 -106.93 66.41 57.18
C VAL A 77 -106.05 66.84 58.36
N THR A 78 -105.95 66.03 59.42
CA THR A 78 -104.95 66.22 60.48
C THR A 78 -103.56 65.75 60.04
N SER A 79 -103.45 64.68 59.24
CA SER A 79 -102.19 64.33 58.57
C SER A 79 -101.85 65.36 57.50
N GLY A 80 -102.83 66.05 56.91
CA GLY A 80 -102.59 67.16 55.98
C GLY A 80 -101.97 68.37 56.68
N VAL A 81 -102.44 68.73 57.88
CA VAL A 81 -101.87 69.84 58.66
C VAL A 81 -100.58 69.46 59.40
N GLN A 82 -100.45 68.21 59.88
CA GLN A 82 -99.17 67.70 60.41
C GLN A 82 -98.15 67.51 59.30
N ALA A 83 -98.50 66.92 58.15
CA ALA A 83 -97.61 66.83 57.01
C ALA A 83 -97.30 68.21 56.42
N LEU A 84 -98.25 69.16 56.42
CA LEU A 84 -97.97 70.55 56.05
C LEU A 84 -97.05 71.23 57.07
N GLY A 85 -97.22 70.96 58.37
CA GLY A 85 -96.31 71.42 59.42
C GLY A 85 -94.92 70.81 59.33
N GLU A 86 -94.82 69.52 58.99
CA GLU A 86 -93.58 68.80 58.71
C GLU A 86 -92.94 69.28 57.40
N LEU A 87 -93.72 69.56 56.36
CA LEU A 87 -93.25 70.18 55.10
C LEU A 87 -92.76 71.61 55.32
N ILE A 88 -93.46 72.41 56.12
CA ILE A 88 -93.04 73.76 56.51
C ILE A 88 -91.80 73.69 57.42
N ALA A 89 -91.68 72.67 58.27
CA ALA A 89 -90.48 72.43 59.08
C ALA A 89 -89.30 71.86 58.28
N LEU A 90 -89.55 71.15 57.18
CA LEU A 90 -88.55 70.70 56.23
C LEU A 90 -88.07 71.81 55.29
N LEU A 91 -88.90 72.84 55.07
CA LEU A 91 -88.56 73.95 54.16
C LEU A 91 -87.22 74.63 54.53
N PRO A 92 -86.94 74.97 55.81
CA PRO A 92 -85.65 75.51 56.23
C PRO A 92 -84.48 74.55 56.02
N GLU A 93 -84.71 73.24 56.17
CA GLU A 93 -83.67 72.23 55.92
C GLU A 93 -83.37 72.10 54.42
N LEU A 94 -84.40 72.07 53.58
CA LEU A 94 -84.27 72.06 52.12
C LEU A 94 -83.66 73.35 51.60
N GLU A 95 -84.04 74.51 52.16
CA GLU A 95 -83.43 75.81 51.87
C GLU A 95 -81.95 75.82 52.27
N GLY A 96 -81.62 75.29 53.45
CA GLY A 96 -80.23 75.14 53.90
C GLY A 96 -79.41 74.21 53.00
N ARG A 97 -79.99 73.10 52.54
CA ARG A 97 -79.33 72.16 51.61
C ARG A 97 -79.17 72.75 50.21
N PHE A 98 -80.15 73.49 49.71
CA PHE A 98 -80.05 74.18 48.42
C PHE A 98 -79.03 75.31 48.48
N ALA A 99 -79.02 76.10 49.57
CA ALA A 99 -78.01 77.12 49.80
C ALA A 99 -76.60 76.55 49.90
N ALA A 100 -76.43 75.40 50.58
CA ALA A 100 -75.16 74.67 50.61
C ALA A 100 -74.76 74.17 49.21
N ALA A 101 -75.67 73.57 48.46
CA ALA A 101 -75.38 73.11 47.09
C ALA A 101 -75.03 74.25 46.13
N VAL A 102 -75.65 75.43 46.28
CA VAL A 102 -75.31 76.62 45.49
C VAL A 102 -73.97 77.21 45.93
N ALA A 103 -73.64 77.17 47.22
CA ALA A 103 -72.33 77.56 47.73
C ALA A 103 -71.23 76.61 47.20
N ASP A 104 -71.44 75.30 47.29
CA ASP A 104 -70.54 74.27 46.74
C ASP A 104 -70.39 74.44 45.21
N ALA A 105 -71.47 74.70 44.48
CA ALA A 105 -71.43 74.95 43.05
C ALA A 105 -70.68 76.25 42.71
N ARG A 106 -70.83 77.30 43.53
CA ARG A 106 -70.10 78.56 43.38
C ARG A 106 -68.61 78.35 43.64
N ASP A 107 -68.25 77.60 44.67
CA ASP A 107 -66.86 77.31 45.01
C ASP A 107 -66.22 76.44 43.93
N LEU A 108 -66.93 75.43 43.44
CA LEU A 108 -66.49 74.62 42.30
C LEU A 108 -66.33 75.46 41.02
N ILE A 109 -67.26 76.37 40.73
CA ILE A 109 -67.13 77.30 39.60
C ILE A 109 -65.93 78.23 39.82
N ALA A 110 -65.72 78.74 41.04
CA ALA A 110 -64.58 79.59 41.36
C ALA A 110 -63.24 78.84 41.17
N ASP A 111 -63.17 77.58 41.59
CA ASP A 111 -61.98 76.73 41.42
C ASP A 111 -61.72 76.39 39.94
N ILE A 112 -62.77 76.07 39.17
CA ILE A 112 -62.63 75.73 37.73
C ILE A 112 -62.40 76.99 36.88
N THR A 113 -62.85 78.17 37.33
CA THR A 113 -62.70 79.44 36.60
C THR A 113 -61.56 80.30 37.10
N ASP A 114 -60.80 79.88 38.11
CA ASP A 114 -59.58 80.58 38.52
C ASP A 114 -58.55 80.54 37.37
N PRO A 115 -58.30 81.68 36.71
CA PRO A 115 -57.40 81.71 35.56
C PRO A 115 -55.94 81.39 35.98
N GLN A 116 -55.58 81.58 37.25
CA GLN A 116 -54.23 81.28 37.73
C GLN A 116 -54.03 79.77 37.92
N ALA A 117 -54.97 79.08 38.55
CA ALA A 117 -54.95 77.62 38.66
C ALA A 117 -54.92 76.94 37.28
N LEU A 118 -55.77 77.38 36.34
CA LEU A 118 -55.77 76.85 34.97
C LEU A 118 -54.46 77.11 34.23
N ALA A 119 -53.86 78.30 34.38
CA ALA A 119 -52.58 78.61 33.75
C ALA A 119 -51.44 77.74 34.30
N ALA A 120 -51.43 77.49 35.61
CA ALA A 120 -50.46 76.61 36.25
C ALA A 120 -50.60 75.16 35.75
N GLU A 121 -51.83 74.65 35.66
CA GLU A 121 -52.11 73.29 35.15
C GLU A 121 -51.71 73.15 33.66
N VAL A 122 -52.04 74.15 32.83
CA VAL A 122 -51.65 74.14 31.42
C VAL A 122 -50.13 74.19 31.26
N GLU A 123 -49.40 74.97 32.06
CA GLU A 123 -47.94 74.96 31.99
C GLU A 123 -47.35 73.65 32.52
N HIS A 124 -47.96 73.05 33.56
CA HIS A 124 -47.59 71.72 34.04
C HIS A 124 -47.74 70.67 32.92
N LEU A 125 -48.91 70.58 32.28
CA LEU A 125 -49.17 69.66 31.17
C LEU A 125 -48.24 69.93 29.98
N ARG A 126 -47.94 71.19 29.67
CA ARG A 126 -46.96 71.54 28.63
C ARG A 126 -45.56 71.07 29.00
N SER A 127 -45.16 71.22 30.26
CA SER A 127 -43.85 70.76 30.75
C SER A 127 -43.73 69.24 30.67
N GLU A 128 -44.80 68.52 31.03
CA GLU A 128 -44.85 67.06 30.95
C GLU A 128 -44.82 66.60 29.49
N ALA A 129 -45.62 67.23 28.61
CA ALA A 129 -45.61 66.93 27.18
C ALA A 129 -44.23 67.18 26.55
N ARG A 130 -43.55 68.29 26.90
CA ARG A 130 -42.17 68.56 26.45
C ARG A 130 -41.20 67.47 26.93
N LEU A 131 -41.35 67.00 28.18
CA LEU A 131 -40.53 65.92 28.73
C LEU A 131 -40.77 64.60 27.98
N GLN A 132 -42.04 64.22 27.75
CA GLN A 132 -42.40 63.00 27.02
C GLN A 132 -41.87 63.04 25.58
N VAL A 133 -42.00 64.17 24.89
CA VAL A 133 -41.44 64.35 23.53
C VAL A 133 -39.92 64.22 23.55
N ALA A 134 -39.23 64.85 24.51
CA ALA A 134 -37.77 64.75 24.62
C ALA A 134 -37.31 63.30 24.90
N GLN A 135 -38.03 62.56 25.75
CA GLN A 135 -37.77 61.15 26.02
C GLN A 135 -37.99 60.28 24.77
N ALA A 136 -39.07 60.52 24.03
CA ALA A 136 -39.37 59.80 22.79
C ALA A 136 -38.30 60.06 21.71
N GLN A 137 -37.88 61.32 21.52
CA GLN A 137 -36.80 61.68 20.60
C GLN A 137 -35.46 61.05 21.01
N ALA A 138 -35.14 61.04 22.31
CA ALA A 138 -33.95 60.38 22.82
C ALA A 138 -33.99 58.86 22.60
N ALA A 139 -35.15 58.22 22.77
CA ALA A 139 -35.35 56.80 22.50
C ALA A 139 -35.23 56.49 21.00
N GLN A 140 -35.83 57.31 20.13
CA GLN A 140 -35.69 57.19 18.68
C GLN A 140 -34.23 57.31 18.25
N ALA A 141 -33.52 58.34 18.71
CA ALA A 141 -32.12 58.54 18.37
C ALA A 141 -31.22 57.40 18.86
N ARG A 142 -31.54 56.77 20.00
CA ARG A 142 -30.86 55.55 20.47
C ARG A 142 -31.14 54.35 19.57
N ALA A 143 -32.40 54.15 19.17
CA ALA A 143 -32.79 53.07 18.28
C ALA A 143 -32.15 53.21 16.89
N GLU A 144 -32.09 54.42 16.34
CA GLU A 144 -31.43 54.69 15.05
C GLU A 144 -29.92 54.40 15.12
N ARG A 145 -29.23 54.86 16.18
CA ARG A 145 -27.81 54.53 16.38
C ARG A 145 -27.59 53.03 16.50
N GLN A 146 -28.45 52.34 17.24
CA GLN A 146 -28.37 50.89 17.37
C GLN A 146 -28.62 50.17 16.04
N ALA A 147 -29.57 50.64 15.24
CA ALA A 147 -29.85 50.08 13.92
C ALA A 147 -28.64 50.22 12.97
N VAL A 148 -27.97 51.38 12.96
CA VAL A 148 -26.76 51.60 12.17
C VAL A 148 -25.63 50.66 12.59
N LEU A 149 -25.42 50.48 13.90
CA LEU A 149 -24.40 49.55 14.41
C LEU A 149 -24.69 48.10 14.01
N LEU A 150 -25.93 47.64 14.20
CA LEU A 150 -26.34 46.28 13.81
C LEU A 150 -26.25 46.06 12.29
N GLN A 151 -26.51 47.09 11.50
CA GLN A 151 -26.35 47.03 10.05
C GLN A 151 -24.86 46.89 9.68
N ALA A 152 -23.98 47.68 10.29
CA ALA A 152 -22.54 47.56 10.07
C ALA A 152 -22.03 46.17 10.48
N GLU A 153 -22.40 45.66 11.65
CA GLU A 153 -22.04 44.31 12.11
C GLU A 153 -22.53 43.21 11.14
N ARG A 154 -23.75 43.36 10.60
CA ARG A 154 -24.29 42.42 9.61
C ARG A 154 -23.49 42.48 8.31
N ASP A 155 -23.16 43.67 7.83
CA ASP A 155 -22.44 43.85 6.57
C ASP A 155 -20.99 43.33 6.70
N ASP A 156 -20.35 43.54 7.86
CA ASP A 156 -19.05 42.95 8.22
C ASP A 156 -19.11 41.42 8.28
N ALA A 157 -20.16 40.86 8.90
CA ALA A 157 -20.34 39.41 8.95
C ALA A 157 -20.55 38.79 7.56
N VAL A 158 -21.26 39.48 6.66
CA VAL A 158 -21.44 39.05 5.27
C VAL A 158 -20.11 39.11 4.51
N LEU A 159 -19.30 40.14 4.71
CA LEU A 159 -17.97 40.25 4.10
C LEU A 159 -17.04 39.13 4.60
N ALA A 160 -17.00 38.90 5.91
CA ALA A 160 -16.20 37.84 6.52
C ALA A 160 -16.60 36.46 5.99
N ARG A 161 -17.91 36.19 5.83
CA ARG A 161 -18.39 34.95 5.23
C ARG A 161 -17.90 34.78 3.79
N LYS A 162 -18.02 35.82 2.96
CA LYS A 162 -17.55 35.77 1.55
C LYS A 162 -16.05 35.50 1.45
N LEU A 163 -15.26 36.12 2.32
CA LEU A 163 -13.81 35.88 2.37
C LEU A 163 -13.50 34.45 2.79
N ALA A 164 -14.22 33.91 3.78
CA ALA A 164 -14.06 32.53 4.20
C ALA A 164 -14.49 31.52 3.12
N GLU A 165 -15.58 31.79 2.40
CA GLU A 165 -16.03 31.00 1.25
C GLU A 165 -14.96 31.00 0.14
N GLY A 166 -14.44 32.17 -0.24
CA GLY A 166 -13.37 32.28 -1.23
C GLY A 166 -12.10 31.52 -0.83
N ALA A 167 -11.67 31.65 0.44
CA ALA A 167 -10.51 30.92 0.94
C ALA A 167 -10.73 29.39 0.96
N ALA A 168 -11.97 28.93 1.23
CA ALA A 168 -12.31 27.52 1.18
C ALA A 168 -12.32 26.97 -0.25
N ASP A 169 -12.81 27.75 -1.21
CA ASP A 169 -12.79 27.40 -2.64
C ASP A 169 -11.36 27.33 -3.17
N GLU A 170 -10.50 28.30 -2.83
CA GLU A 170 -9.07 28.29 -3.16
C GLU A 170 -8.36 27.07 -2.57
N ALA A 171 -8.55 26.80 -1.27
CA ALA A 171 -7.96 25.62 -0.62
C ALA A 171 -8.45 24.30 -1.24
N THR A 172 -9.71 24.24 -1.68
CA THR A 172 -10.27 23.07 -2.37
C THR A 172 -9.62 22.90 -3.75
N ALA A 173 -9.47 23.98 -4.51
CA ALA A 173 -8.81 23.95 -5.81
C ALA A 173 -7.34 23.53 -5.70
N GLU A 174 -6.59 24.08 -4.74
CA GLU A 174 -5.20 23.69 -4.48
C GLU A 174 -5.06 22.21 -4.09
N ARG A 175 -5.98 21.71 -3.24
CA ARG A 175 -6.04 20.29 -2.86
C ARG A 175 -6.29 19.42 -4.09
N ASP A 176 -7.28 19.77 -4.90
CA ASP A 176 -7.66 18.96 -6.07
C ASP A 176 -6.54 18.94 -7.12
N GLU A 177 -5.84 20.06 -7.32
CA GLU A 177 -4.64 20.12 -8.16
C GLU A 177 -3.50 19.26 -7.60
N ALA A 178 -3.29 19.27 -6.28
CA ALA A 178 -2.30 18.41 -5.64
C ALA A 178 -2.61 16.91 -5.78
N ILE A 179 -3.89 16.53 -5.66
CA ILE A 179 -4.35 15.15 -5.90
C ILE A 179 -4.10 14.76 -7.35
N ALA A 180 -4.48 15.59 -8.32
CA ALA A 180 -4.26 15.31 -9.74
C ALA A 180 -2.77 15.14 -10.08
N ARG A 181 -1.89 15.97 -9.51
CA ARG A 181 -0.43 15.81 -9.66
C ARG A 181 0.07 14.50 -9.05
N ALA A 182 -0.43 14.10 -7.88
CA ALA A 182 -0.03 12.85 -7.23
C ALA A 182 -0.50 11.60 -8.01
N GLU A 183 -1.71 11.65 -8.56
CA GLU A 183 -2.24 10.58 -9.44
C GLU A 183 -1.41 10.46 -10.72
N GLN A 184 -1.05 11.59 -11.34
CA GLN A 184 -0.19 11.59 -12.51
C GLN A 184 1.19 10.99 -12.23
N ILE A 185 1.85 11.42 -11.14
CA ILE A 185 3.15 10.85 -10.73
C ILE A 185 3.04 9.33 -10.51
N THR A 186 1.95 8.89 -9.88
CA THR A 186 1.72 7.45 -9.63
C THR A 186 1.59 6.68 -10.96
N ALA A 187 0.78 7.18 -11.89
CA ALA A 187 0.60 6.57 -13.21
C ALA A 187 1.91 6.55 -14.03
N ASP A 188 2.72 7.60 -13.93
CA ASP A 188 4.02 7.69 -14.57
C ASP A 188 4.99 6.64 -14.00
N CYS A 189 5.07 6.52 -12.67
CA CYS A 189 5.89 5.50 -12.01
C CYS A 189 5.43 4.08 -12.35
N GLU A 190 4.13 3.80 -12.38
CA GLU A 190 3.59 2.48 -12.77
C GLU A 190 3.98 2.09 -14.20
N ARG A 191 3.95 3.06 -15.11
CA ARG A 191 4.39 2.88 -16.51
C ARG A 191 5.89 2.62 -16.59
N GLU A 192 6.72 3.41 -15.92
CA GLU A 192 8.17 3.20 -15.86
C GLU A 192 8.54 1.83 -15.28
N ILE A 193 7.87 1.40 -14.21
CA ILE A 193 8.07 0.08 -13.61
C ILE A 193 7.70 -1.04 -14.60
N THR A 194 6.56 -0.90 -15.29
CA THR A 194 6.12 -1.89 -16.28
C THR A 194 7.10 -1.98 -17.45
N GLU A 195 7.59 -0.85 -17.96
CA GLU A 195 8.60 -0.80 -19.01
C GLU A 195 9.94 -1.41 -18.56
N ALA A 196 10.39 -1.10 -17.34
CA ALA A 196 11.63 -1.66 -16.77
C ALA A 196 11.54 -3.18 -16.58
N ILE A 197 10.40 -3.69 -16.12
CA ILE A 197 10.14 -5.13 -16.01
C ILE A 197 10.17 -5.77 -17.41
N GLY A 198 9.50 -5.19 -18.40
CA GLY A 198 9.50 -5.69 -19.76
C GLY A 198 10.90 -5.74 -20.38
N LEU A 199 11.72 -4.70 -20.18
CA LEU A 199 13.10 -4.67 -20.65
C LEU A 199 13.96 -5.73 -19.97
N ARG A 200 13.84 -5.88 -18.64
CA ARG A 200 14.57 -6.90 -17.88
C ARG A 200 14.20 -8.31 -18.36
N ASP A 201 12.91 -8.58 -18.56
CA ASP A 201 12.45 -9.91 -18.96
C ASP A 201 12.90 -10.24 -20.40
N ALA A 202 12.92 -9.25 -21.30
CA ALA A 202 13.49 -9.40 -22.64
C ALA A 202 15.01 -9.68 -22.59
N GLN A 203 15.76 -8.98 -21.74
CA GLN A 203 17.19 -9.23 -21.55
C GLN A 203 17.46 -10.63 -20.97
N LEU A 204 16.64 -11.08 -20.01
CA LEU A 204 16.74 -12.43 -19.45
C LEU A 204 16.45 -13.51 -20.51
N ALA A 205 15.42 -13.32 -21.34
CA ALA A 205 15.11 -14.25 -22.43
C ALA A 205 16.25 -14.34 -23.46
N GLU A 206 16.85 -13.20 -23.81
CA GLU A 206 18.02 -13.15 -24.69
C GLU A 206 19.23 -13.87 -24.07
N LEU A 207 19.54 -13.60 -22.80
CA LEU A 207 20.65 -14.26 -22.10
C LEU A 207 20.45 -15.78 -21.98
N LEU A 208 19.22 -16.24 -21.74
CA LEU A 208 18.90 -17.67 -21.73
C LEU A 208 19.11 -18.30 -23.11
N THR A 209 18.68 -17.62 -24.18
CA THR A 209 18.91 -18.07 -25.56
C THR A 209 20.40 -18.12 -25.88
N GLN A 210 21.18 -17.12 -25.45
CA GLN A 210 22.63 -17.12 -25.61
C GLN A 210 23.29 -18.27 -24.86
N LEU A 211 22.83 -18.56 -23.64
CA LEU A 211 23.32 -19.68 -22.85
C LEU A 211 23.02 -21.02 -23.54
N ASP A 212 21.79 -21.22 -24.03
CA ASP A 212 21.41 -22.44 -24.75
C ASP A 212 22.24 -22.62 -26.03
N THR A 213 22.43 -21.56 -26.82
CA THR A 213 23.29 -21.67 -28.01
C THR A 213 24.76 -21.92 -27.67
N ALA A 214 25.25 -21.44 -26.51
CA ALA A 214 26.60 -21.69 -26.05
C ALA A 214 26.78 -23.12 -25.54
N THR A 215 25.78 -23.67 -24.82
CA THR A 215 25.79 -25.06 -24.35
C THR A 215 25.72 -26.04 -25.53
N GLU A 216 24.89 -25.77 -26.54
CA GLU A 216 24.86 -26.56 -27.77
C GLU A 216 26.20 -26.52 -28.52
N ARG A 217 26.81 -25.34 -28.64
CA ARG A 217 28.13 -25.19 -29.28
C ARG A 217 29.21 -25.94 -28.52
N ALA A 218 29.20 -25.87 -27.19
CA ALA A 218 30.12 -26.63 -26.35
C ALA A 218 29.93 -28.13 -26.58
N ALA A 219 28.70 -28.65 -26.49
CA ALA A 219 28.39 -30.06 -26.71
C ALA A 219 28.83 -30.57 -28.10
N ARG A 220 28.63 -29.76 -29.16
CA ARG A 220 29.14 -30.08 -30.50
C ARG A 220 30.66 -30.15 -30.55
N ALA A 221 31.36 -29.17 -29.95
CA ALA A 221 32.82 -29.16 -29.90
C ALA A 221 33.37 -30.35 -29.09
N GLU A 222 32.68 -30.80 -28.03
CA GLU A 222 33.05 -32.02 -27.31
C GLU A 222 32.88 -33.27 -28.19
N ALA A 223 31.75 -33.39 -28.89
CA ALA A 223 31.49 -34.52 -29.78
C ALA A 223 32.49 -34.59 -30.95
N GLU A 224 32.86 -33.44 -31.53
CA GLU A 224 33.88 -33.33 -32.58
C GLU A 224 35.26 -33.74 -32.07
N ARG A 225 35.65 -33.26 -30.88
CA ARG A 225 36.89 -33.65 -30.21
C ARG A 225 36.95 -35.15 -29.95
N ASP A 226 35.87 -35.74 -29.42
CA ASP A 226 35.79 -37.18 -29.19
C ASP A 226 35.84 -37.99 -30.48
N ALA A 227 35.21 -37.50 -31.55
CA ALA A 227 35.29 -38.12 -32.88
C ALA A 227 36.73 -38.09 -33.42
N ALA A 228 37.42 -36.95 -33.33
CA ALA A 228 38.81 -36.81 -33.73
C ALA A 228 39.75 -37.73 -32.91
N VAL A 229 39.53 -37.84 -31.60
CA VAL A 229 40.29 -38.78 -30.75
C VAL A 229 40.06 -40.23 -31.21
N ARG A 230 38.82 -40.64 -31.48
CA ARG A 230 38.53 -42.00 -32.00
C ARG A 230 39.16 -42.26 -33.36
N GLU A 231 39.11 -41.29 -34.28
CA GLU A 231 39.72 -41.40 -35.60
C GLU A 231 41.24 -41.54 -35.50
N THR A 232 41.89 -40.72 -34.67
CA THR A 232 43.34 -40.81 -34.44
C THR A 232 43.75 -42.14 -33.79
N GLU A 233 42.99 -42.66 -32.83
CA GLU A 233 43.26 -43.98 -32.24
C GLU A 233 43.02 -45.12 -33.23
N SER A 234 41.99 -45.04 -34.08
CA SER A 234 41.78 -45.99 -35.16
C SER A 234 42.93 -45.96 -36.17
N ALA A 235 43.35 -44.77 -36.61
CA ALA A 235 44.48 -44.59 -37.52
C ALA A 235 45.79 -45.12 -36.91
N LYS A 236 46.04 -44.88 -35.62
CA LYS A 236 47.18 -45.49 -34.90
C LYS A 236 47.06 -47.02 -34.86
N GLY A 237 45.87 -47.56 -34.65
CA GLY A 237 45.60 -49.01 -34.71
C GLY A 237 45.97 -49.60 -36.06
N TRP A 238 45.44 -49.03 -37.14
CA TRP A 238 45.75 -49.40 -38.52
C TRP A 238 47.25 -49.28 -38.84
N ALA A 239 47.90 -48.20 -38.41
CA ALA A 239 49.33 -48.00 -38.62
C ALA A 239 50.17 -49.07 -37.92
N ARG A 240 49.82 -49.45 -36.68
CA ARG A 240 50.48 -50.55 -35.96
C ARG A 240 50.28 -51.89 -36.67
N GLU A 241 49.07 -52.18 -37.16
CA GLU A 241 48.78 -53.41 -37.90
C GLU A 241 49.52 -53.46 -39.25
N LEU A 242 49.59 -52.35 -39.97
CA LEU A 242 50.39 -52.26 -41.19
C LEU A 242 51.88 -52.48 -40.90
N GLN A 243 52.38 -51.92 -39.79
CA GLN A 243 53.76 -52.11 -39.37
C GLN A 243 54.05 -53.58 -39.03
N THR A 244 53.17 -54.27 -38.29
CA THR A 244 53.36 -55.70 -37.98
C THR A 244 53.30 -56.57 -39.24
N MET A 245 52.45 -56.24 -40.21
CA MET A 245 52.44 -56.93 -41.51
C MET A 245 53.74 -56.73 -42.29
N LEU A 246 54.23 -55.48 -42.36
CA LEU A 246 55.50 -55.15 -43.03
C LEU A 246 56.68 -55.86 -42.35
N ASP A 247 56.75 -55.85 -41.02
CA ASP A 247 57.79 -56.55 -40.27
C ASP A 247 57.75 -58.07 -40.55
N ALA A 248 56.56 -58.67 -40.58
CA ALA A 248 56.40 -60.09 -40.94
C ALA A 248 56.80 -60.40 -42.39
N GLU A 249 56.53 -59.51 -43.35
CA GLU A 249 56.99 -59.66 -44.74
C GLU A 249 58.51 -59.50 -44.86
N LEU A 250 59.11 -58.58 -44.10
CA LEU A 250 60.55 -58.40 -44.02
C LEU A 250 61.24 -59.63 -43.44
N ASP A 251 60.70 -60.21 -42.37
CA ASP A 251 61.24 -61.43 -41.78
C ASP A 251 61.12 -62.62 -42.74
N LYS A 252 59.98 -62.80 -43.42
CA LYS A 252 59.86 -63.78 -44.53
C LYS A 252 60.84 -63.50 -45.67
N GLY A 253 61.12 -62.23 -45.95
CA GLY A 253 62.14 -61.81 -46.91
C GLY A 253 63.54 -62.25 -46.47
N ARG A 254 63.90 -61.99 -45.21
CA ARG A 254 65.17 -62.40 -44.62
C ARG A 254 65.33 -63.91 -44.59
N GLU A 255 64.29 -64.65 -44.21
CA GLU A 255 64.28 -66.12 -44.23
C GLU A 255 64.54 -66.66 -45.64
N ARG A 256 63.85 -66.14 -46.66
CA ARG A 256 64.10 -66.53 -48.07
C ARG A 256 65.52 -66.23 -48.52
N VAL A 257 66.08 -65.09 -48.13
CA VAL A 257 67.47 -64.74 -48.44
C VAL A 257 68.44 -65.68 -47.73
N GLN A 258 68.21 -65.97 -46.45
CA GLN A 258 69.02 -66.93 -45.68
C GLN A 258 68.94 -68.34 -46.27
N GLU A 259 67.76 -68.78 -46.68
CA GLU A 259 67.55 -70.08 -47.34
C GLU A 259 68.29 -70.14 -48.67
N LEU A 260 68.20 -69.09 -49.51
CA LEU A 260 68.96 -68.99 -50.75
C LEU A 260 70.47 -68.99 -50.49
N HIS A 261 70.94 -68.26 -49.48
CA HIS A 261 72.35 -68.25 -49.08
C HIS A 261 72.81 -69.63 -48.60
N ALA A 262 71.99 -70.34 -47.81
CA ALA A 262 72.27 -71.70 -47.37
C ALA A 262 72.35 -72.65 -48.57
N ARG A 263 71.36 -72.62 -49.48
CA ARG A 263 71.37 -73.40 -50.73
C ARG A 263 72.58 -73.09 -51.61
N HIS A 264 72.95 -71.81 -51.73
CA HIS A 264 74.14 -71.41 -52.48
C HIS A 264 75.43 -71.88 -51.79
N ALA A 265 75.52 -71.80 -50.46
CA ALA A 265 76.66 -72.31 -49.70
C ALA A 265 76.78 -73.83 -49.83
N GLU A 266 75.68 -74.56 -49.75
CA GLU A 266 75.61 -76.00 -50.00
C GLU A 266 76.03 -76.34 -51.43
N ALA A 267 75.52 -75.62 -52.43
CA ALA A 267 75.91 -75.80 -53.83
C ALA A 267 77.40 -75.51 -54.08
N LEU A 268 77.93 -74.45 -53.46
CA LEU A 268 79.36 -74.12 -53.51
C LEU A 268 80.21 -75.18 -52.81
N ALA A 269 79.77 -75.68 -51.65
CA ALA A 269 80.45 -76.75 -50.93
C ALA A 269 80.44 -78.06 -51.73
N ALA A 270 79.30 -78.41 -52.34
CA ALA A 270 79.17 -79.56 -53.23
C ALA A 270 80.06 -79.43 -54.48
N ALA A 271 80.08 -78.25 -55.12
CA ALA A 271 80.97 -77.97 -56.25
C ALA A 271 82.45 -78.04 -55.84
N HIS A 272 82.81 -77.49 -54.67
CA HIS A 272 84.16 -77.59 -54.12
C HIS A 272 84.54 -79.05 -53.87
N GLN A 273 83.63 -79.84 -53.29
CA GLN A 273 83.85 -81.27 -53.05
C GLN A 273 84.02 -82.03 -54.36
N GLN A 274 83.21 -81.76 -55.39
CA GLN A 274 83.39 -82.32 -56.74
C GLN A 274 84.76 -81.98 -57.34
N VAL A 275 85.21 -80.72 -57.20
CA VAL A 275 86.54 -80.31 -57.66
C VAL A 275 87.63 -81.03 -56.87
N MET A 276 87.49 -81.19 -55.56
CA MET A 276 88.44 -81.92 -54.71
C MET A 276 88.47 -83.42 -55.06
N ASP A 277 87.32 -84.03 -55.33
CA ASP A 277 87.22 -85.41 -55.77
C ASP A 277 87.83 -85.59 -57.16
N MET A 278 87.58 -84.67 -58.10
CA MET A 278 88.22 -84.66 -59.42
C MET A 278 89.74 -84.45 -59.33
N VAL A 279 90.23 -83.60 -58.43
CA VAL A 279 91.67 -83.43 -58.17
C VAL A 279 92.25 -84.68 -57.52
N ARG A 280 91.52 -85.35 -56.63
CA ARG A 280 91.95 -86.63 -56.05
C ARG A 280 92.02 -87.70 -57.12
N GLU A 281 91.00 -87.83 -57.96
CA GLU A 281 90.94 -88.77 -59.08
C GLU A 281 92.09 -88.50 -60.06
N MET A 282 92.31 -87.25 -60.51
CA MET A 282 93.47 -86.91 -61.33
C MET A 282 94.81 -87.23 -60.65
N ARG A 283 94.91 -87.10 -59.32
CA ARG A 283 96.14 -87.48 -58.58
C ARG A 283 96.29 -88.99 -58.49
N GLU A 284 95.21 -89.73 -58.33
CA GLU A 284 95.18 -91.19 -58.32
C GLU A 284 95.49 -91.74 -59.71
N GLU A 285 94.94 -91.15 -60.77
CA GLU A 285 95.27 -91.42 -62.17
C GLU A 285 96.74 -91.08 -62.46
N HIS A 286 97.23 -89.90 -62.08
CA HIS A 286 98.65 -89.58 -62.24
C HIS A 286 99.57 -90.46 -61.39
N ALA A 287 99.13 -90.92 -60.21
CA ALA A 287 99.87 -91.86 -59.40
C ALA A 287 99.88 -93.24 -60.04
N ALA A 288 98.75 -93.69 -60.58
CA ALA A 288 98.61 -94.90 -61.37
C ALA A 288 99.51 -94.83 -62.59
N GLU A 289 99.41 -93.80 -63.42
CA GLU A 289 100.31 -93.53 -64.54
C GLU A 289 101.79 -93.51 -64.13
N LYS A 290 102.15 -92.84 -63.03
CA LYS A 290 103.54 -92.87 -62.52
C LYS A 290 103.96 -94.28 -62.09
N THR A 291 103.06 -95.09 -61.54
CA THR A 291 103.35 -96.48 -61.25
C THR A 291 103.46 -97.32 -62.51
N THR A 292 102.61 -97.10 -63.52
CA THR A 292 102.70 -97.75 -64.84
C THR A 292 104.01 -97.37 -65.51
N MET A 293 104.35 -96.08 -65.59
CA MET A 293 105.65 -95.60 -66.09
C MET A 293 106.82 -96.15 -65.27
N ARG A 294 106.69 -96.35 -63.95
CA ARG A 294 107.74 -97.01 -63.14
C ARG A 294 107.84 -98.50 -63.42
N ILE A 295 106.73 -99.18 -63.70
CA ILE A 295 106.70 -100.59 -64.09
C ILE A 295 107.31 -100.72 -65.49
N GLU A 296 106.87 -99.90 -66.44
CA GLU A 296 107.41 -99.83 -67.81
C GLU A 296 108.89 -99.41 -67.81
N PHE A 297 109.31 -98.46 -66.97
CA PHE A 297 110.72 -98.09 -66.82
C PHE A 297 111.53 -99.20 -66.16
N LYS A 298 110.95 -99.96 -65.21
CA LYS A 298 111.59 -101.16 -64.65
C LYS A 298 111.64 -102.30 -65.63
N GLU A 299 110.65 -102.46 -66.50
CA GLU A 299 110.63 -103.44 -67.59
C GLU A 299 111.64 -103.05 -68.67
N GLN A 300 111.72 -101.77 -69.05
CA GLN A 300 112.76 -101.25 -69.92
C GLN A 300 114.15 -101.39 -69.28
N GLN A 301 114.32 -101.13 -67.99
CA GLN A 301 115.56 -101.42 -67.28
C GLN A 301 115.85 -102.92 -67.20
N LEU A 302 114.84 -103.79 -67.07
CA LEU A 302 115.04 -105.24 -67.08
C LEU A 302 115.47 -105.73 -68.46
N ILE A 303 114.83 -105.23 -69.53
CA ILE A 303 115.16 -105.52 -70.92
C ILE A 303 116.57 -104.98 -71.24
N MET A 304 116.90 -103.79 -70.78
CA MET A 304 118.23 -103.19 -70.97
C MET A 304 119.32 -103.89 -70.13
N CYS A 305 119.01 -104.34 -68.91
CA CYS A 305 119.91 -105.16 -68.10
C CYS A 305 120.08 -106.58 -68.66
N GLN A 306 119.05 -107.17 -69.29
CA GLN A 306 119.15 -108.45 -70.01
C GLN A 306 119.99 -108.34 -71.29
N GLN A 307 119.97 -107.21 -71.99
CA GLN A 307 120.78 -106.99 -73.19
C GLN A 307 122.25 -106.64 -72.89
N LEU A 308 122.58 -106.20 -71.66
CA LEU A 308 123.93 -105.73 -71.30
C LEU A 308 124.72 -106.63 -70.34
N GLY A 309 124.16 -107.74 -69.83
CA GLY A 309 124.92 -108.71 -69.02
C GLY A 309 125.45 -108.15 -67.69
N LEU A 310 124.76 -107.18 -67.10
CA LEU A 310 125.19 -106.46 -65.89
C LEU A 310 124.39 -106.89 -64.65
N SER A 311 125.16 -107.18 -63.59
CA SER A 311 124.71 -107.58 -62.25
C SER A 311 123.84 -106.51 -61.56
N THR A 312 122.78 -106.98 -60.90
CA THR A 312 121.78 -106.21 -60.15
C THR A 312 122.36 -105.36 -59.00
N PRO A 313 121.95 -104.08 -58.86
CA PRO A 313 122.35 -103.23 -57.73
C PRO A 313 121.47 -103.40 -56.46
N PRO A 314 122.01 -103.05 -55.28
CA PRO A 314 121.43 -103.34 -53.97
C PRO A 314 120.26 -102.42 -53.55
N ARG A 315 119.42 -102.98 -52.68
CA ARG A 315 118.17 -102.46 -52.11
C ARG A 315 118.42 -101.42 -51.00
N PRO A 316 117.88 -100.17 -51.07
CA PRO A 316 117.97 -99.22 -49.96
C PRO A 316 116.85 -99.38 -48.91
N ALA A 317 117.23 -99.10 -47.66
CA ALA A 317 116.49 -99.27 -46.41
C ALA A 317 115.31 -98.28 -46.20
N PRO A 318 114.30 -98.62 -45.37
CA PRO A 318 113.15 -97.75 -45.10
C PRO A 318 113.49 -96.62 -44.11
N SER A 319 113.32 -95.36 -44.52
CA SER A 319 113.42 -94.19 -43.64
C SER A 319 112.08 -93.91 -42.94
N THR A 320 112.10 -93.97 -41.63
CA THR A 320 111.02 -93.55 -40.72
C THR A 320 111.12 -92.05 -40.43
N SER A 321 110.15 -91.27 -40.89
CA SER A 321 109.74 -89.97 -40.33
C SER A 321 108.32 -89.72 -40.83
N GLY A 322 107.34 -89.19 -40.10
CA GLY A 322 107.26 -88.49 -38.83
C GLY A 322 105.91 -87.77 -38.93
N ARG A 323 104.94 -88.15 -38.10
CA ARG A 323 103.57 -87.61 -38.08
C ARG A 323 103.56 -86.13 -37.60
N PRO A 324 102.49 -85.37 -37.91
CA PRO A 324 102.51 -83.92 -38.02
C PRO A 324 102.26 -83.19 -36.71
N ALA A 325 102.83 -81.99 -36.58
CA ALA A 325 102.51 -81.02 -35.54
C ALA A 325 101.23 -80.25 -35.92
N THR A 326 100.26 -80.27 -35.01
CA THR A 326 99.06 -79.44 -34.99
C THR A 326 99.43 -77.97 -34.82
N VAL A 327 99.01 -77.13 -35.77
CA VAL A 327 99.02 -75.66 -35.65
C VAL A 327 97.78 -75.26 -34.85
N LYS A 328 98.03 -74.76 -33.63
CA LYS A 328 97.16 -73.80 -32.96
C LYS A 328 97.37 -72.44 -33.65
N ASP A 329 96.32 -71.67 -33.88
CA ASP A 329 96.30 -70.20 -33.65
C ASP A 329 94.97 -69.55 -34.04
N GLY A 330 94.60 -68.52 -33.26
CA GLY A 330 93.66 -67.43 -33.59
C GLY A 330 92.19 -67.72 -33.24
N THR A 331 91.58 -67.21 -32.17
CA THR A 331 91.32 -65.78 -31.82
C THR A 331 90.57 -65.05 -32.93
N ILE A 332 89.30 -64.70 -32.70
CA ILE A 332 88.84 -63.45 -32.06
C ILE A 332 87.64 -63.79 -31.17
#